data_AF-A0A485ND62-F1
#
_entry.id   AF-A0A485ND62-F1
#
_cell.length_a   1.000
_cell.length_b   1.000
_cell.length_c   1.000
_cell.angle_alpha   90.00
_cell.angle_beta   90.00
_cell.angle_gamma   90.00
#
_symmetry.space_group_name_H-M   'P 1'
#
loop_
_entity.id
_entity.type
_entity.pdbx_description
1 polymer ?
#
loop_
_entity_poly.entity_id
_entity_poly.type
_entity_poly.pdbx_seq_one_letter_code
_entity_poly.pdbx_strand_id
1 'polypeptide(L)'
;MASTSSNPTVGRDASSKLKSMKLLEVLNALEEEGPSHRREEIFIAPPDNASGDFTDEDSGDEDGQRGSHVPGSVLHASVVPEDSGTEKEDDDLQPPPAMKRQKAVVEPQRVWIKRDIQPSFRSWTPSDPHIEDLKSQELSPVGLFELFFDEGTINFIVNETNRYAWQKNVNLGLTAQELKCVLGILILSGYISYPRRRMFWETSPDSHHHLVADAIRRDRFELIFSYLHFADNNELDESDRFAKVRPLIVRMNCNFQKHAPLEEFYSFGESMCEYFGHRGSKQLPAGKPMRLGYKIWCGTTSRGYLVWFEPSQGTLFTKSDRGLDLGGSMVVKFVDALQERGCLPYHIFFDKVFTSVKLMSILRKKGVKATGTVREYRTERCPLKDPKELKKMKRGSFDYKVDESEEIIVCRWHDSSVVNICSNAVGIEPVELTSHHSGIAKTRTQVHQPSLVKLYQEKVGGVSRMDQNIAKYKVKIRGMKWYSSFIGYVIDAALNNAWQLHRICSHDAQVDLLAFRRYVACVYLESNADMSSQGRRSRRLETESRFDMIGHWIVHQDKRTRCALCHSQTNTRCEKCQKGVHAKCFREYHIR
;
A
#
# COMPACT_ATOMS: atom_id res chain seq x y z
N MET A 1 48.85 49.34 21.54
CA MET A 1 47.72 50.13 21.03
C MET A 1 47.70 49.92 19.52
N ALA A 2 47.11 48.88 18.93
CA ALA A 2 45.77 48.32 19.04
C ALA A 2 44.66 49.30 18.63
N SER A 3 44.18 49.18 17.38
CA SER A 3 42.76 49.05 17.02
C SER A 3 42.56 49.14 15.50
N THR A 4 42.24 48.02 14.86
CA THR A 4 41.45 48.00 13.61
C THR A 4 40.54 46.77 13.60
N SER A 5 39.27 47.06 13.36
CA SER A 5 38.13 46.15 13.29
C SER A 5 38.02 45.44 11.94
N SER A 6 37.69 44.15 11.95
CA SER A 6 37.00 43.50 10.83
C SER A 6 36.26 42.24 11.31
N ASN A 7 34.93 42.25 11.18
CA ASN A 7 34.06 41.08 11.31
C ASN A 7 34.33 40.08 10.18
N PRO A 8 34.33 38.76 10.44
CA PRO A 8 34.14 37.78 9.40
C PRO A 8 32.65 37.45 9.25
N THR A 9 32.17 37.65 8.03
CA THR A 9 30.92 37.16 7.45
C THR A 9 30.75 35.65 7.66
N VAL A 10 29.69 35.24 8.38
CA VAL A 10 29.24 33.84 8.43
C VAL A 10 28.52 33.53 7.12
N GLY A 11 29.23 32.85 6.23
CA GLY A 11 28.77 32.44 4.92
C GLY A 11 27.75 31.30 4.98
N ARG A 12 26.64 31.53 4.29
CA ARG A 12 25.76 30.57 3.60
C ARG A 12 26.45 29.24 3.26
N ASP A 13 26.20 28.16 4.02
CA ASP A 13 26.44 26.79 3.54
C ASP A 13 25.74 25.66 4.33
N ALA A 14 24.68 25.97 5.09
CA ALA A 14 23.94 24.95 5.86
C ALA A 14 22.87 24.19 5.04
N SER A 15 22.52 24.66 3.84
CA SER A 15 21.45 24.07 3.01
C SER A 15 21.94 22.96 2.06
N SER A 16 23.24 22.68 2.00
CA SER A 16 23.84 21.66 1.11
C SER A 16 24.10 20.31 1.80
N LYS A 17 23.90 20.22 3.12
CA LYS A 17 24.21 19.02 3.93
C LYS A 17 23.06 18.03 4.16
N LEU A 18 21.86 18.26 3.62
CA LEU A 18 20.78 17.26 3.65
C LEU A 18 20.88 16.21 2.52
N LYS A 19 22.09 15.93 2.03
CA LYS A 19 22.35 14.89 1.04
C LYS A 19 22.86 13.64 1.75
N SER A 20 21.98 12.64 1.85
CA SER A 20 22.27 11.25 2.23
C SER A 20 22.72 11.02 3.68
N MET A 21 21.95 11.48 4.66
CA MET A 21 22.13 11.03 6.05
C MET A 21 21.72 9.56 6.20
N LYS A 22 22.48 8.80 7.00
CA LYS A 22 22.10 7.44 7.37
C LYS A 22 20.97 7.47 8.41
N LEU A 23 20.13 6.45 8.45
CA LEU A 23 19.04 6.36 9.43
C LEU A 23 19.55 6.56 10.87
N LEU A 24 20.68 5.96 11.23
CA LEU A 24 21.29 6.13 12.56
C LEU A 24 21.58 7.59 12.91
N GLU A 25 22.05 8.38 11.94
CA GLU A 25 22.38 9.80 12.14
C GLU A 25 21.10 10.64 12.32
N VAL A 26 20.07 10.33 11.54
CA VAL A 26 18.75 10.98 11.67
C VAL A 26 18.12 10.64 13.01
N LEU A 27 18.16 9.38 13.43
CA LEU A 27 17.63 8.97 14.74
C LEU A 27 18.37 9.68 15.88
N ASN A 28 19.70 9.77 15.83
CA ASN A 28 20.47 10.49 16.85
C ASN A 28 20.15 12.01 16.86
N ALA A 29 19.98 12.63 15.69
CA ALA A 29 19.62 14.06 15.60
C ALA A 29 18.21 14.34 16.19
N LEU A 30 17.26 13.42 15.96
CA LEU A 30 15.91 13.50 16.53
C LEU A 30 15.88 13.27 18.05
N GLU A 31 16.92 12.67 18.62
CA GLU A 31 17.09 12.59 20.08
C GLU A 31 17.57 13.92 20.68
N GLU A 32 18.29 14.73 19.91
CA GLU A 32 18.82 16.03 20.34
C GLU A 32 17.82 17.19 20.17
N GLU A 33 16.94 17.14 19.15
CA GLU A 33 15.89 18.13 18.93
C GLU A 33 14.67 17.88 19.85
N GLY A 34 14.37 18.85 20.73
CA GLY A 34 13.22 18.79 21.64
C GLY A 34 11.85 18.60 20.95
N PRO A 35 10.75 18.42 21.71
CA PRO A 35 9.53 17.87 21.16
C PRO A 35 8.80 18.79 20.15
N SER A 36 9.00 18.59 18.84
CA SER A 36 8.06 19.03 17.79
C SER A 36 6.75 18.21 17.83
N HIS A 37 5.61 18.85 17.60
CA HIS A 37 4.26 18.22 17.60
C HIS A 37 3.91 17.43 16.31
N ARG A 38 4.80 17.36 15.30
CA ARG A 38 4.54 16.61 14.06
C ARG A 38 4.87 15.12 14.22
N ARG A 39 4.05 14.28 13.57
CA ARG A 39 4.34 12.85 13.35
C ARG A 39 5.47 12.78 12.33
N GLU A 40 6.52 12.03 12.64
CA GLU A 40 7.65 11.84 11.73
C GLU A 40 7.50 10.52 10.98
N GLU A 41 7.30 10.64 9.68
CA GLU A 41 7.38 9.56 8.72
C GLU A 41 8.78 9.59 8.10
N ILE A 42 9.54 8.50 8.29
CA ILE A 42 10.88 8.39 7.74
C ILE A 42 10.86 7.36 6.62
N PHE A 43 11.18 7.83 5.42
CA PHE A 43 11.36 6.96 4.27
C PHE A 43 12.83 6.54 4.16
N ILE A 44 13.05 5.23 4.08
CA ILE A 44 14.37 4.64 3.85
C ILE A 44 14.42 4.00 2.48
N ALA A 45 15.63 3.95 1.91
CA ALA A 45 15.90 3.11 0.75
C ALA A 45 16.39 1.72 1.19
N PRO A 46 16.36 0.69 0.32
CA PRO A 46 16.99 -0.60 0.61
C PRO A 46 18.48 -0.42 0.98
N PRO A 47 19.11 -1.33 1.73
CA PRO A 47 20.55 -1.23 2.03
C PRO A 47 21.39 -0.99 0.77
N ASP A 48 22.50 -0.26 0.86
CA ASP A 48 23.30 0.12 -0.33
C ASP A 48 23.92 -1.10 -1.05
N ASN A 49 24.03 -2.23 -0.34
CA ASN A 49 24.40 -3.54 -0.87
C ASN A 49 23.21 -4.51 -0.96
N ALA A 50 21.98 -4.01 -1.20
CA ALA A 50 20.75 -4.81 -1.20
C ALA A 50 20.80 -6.08 -2.06
N SER A 51 21.61 -6.08 -3.12
CA SER A 51 21.83 -7.22 -4.02
C SER A 51 22.92 -8.21 -3.55
N GLY A 52 23.66 -7.90 -2.48
CA GLY A 52 24.74 -8.75 -1.97
C GLY A 52 24.29 -9.84 -1.00
N ASP A 53 25.07 -10.90 -0.88
CA ASP A 53 24.76 -12.13 -0.11
C ASP A 53 24.57 -11.93 1.40
N PHE A 54 25.28 -10.97 2.00
CA PHE A 54 25.23 -10.69 3.44
C PHE A 54 23.96 -9.93 3.88
N THR A 55 23.16 -9.43 2.93
CA THR A 55 21.90 -8.71 3.25
C THR A 55 20.72 -9.64 3.52
N ASP A 56 20.90 -10.95 3.30
CA ASP A 56 19.89 -11.97 3.54
C ASP A 56 19.98 -12.63 4.92
N GLU A 57 20.97 -12.26 5.74
CA GLU A 57 21.17 -12.88 7.06
C GLU A 57 20.19 -12.36 8.11
N ASP A 58 19.45 -13.29 8.72
CA ASP A 58 18.57 -13.06 9.87
C ASP A 58 19.42 -12.95 11.14
N SER A 59 20.04 -11.78 11.34
CA SER A 59 21.05 -11.54 12.39
C SER A 59 20.48 -11.32 13.80
N GLY A 60 19.21 -11.66 14.06
CA GLY A 60 18.56 -11.41 15.35
C GLY A 60 17.60 -12.50 15.78
N ASP A 61 17.78 -12.99 17.01
CA ASP A 61 16.78 -13.79 17.72
C ASP A 61 15.75 -12.83 18.36
N GLU A 62 14.47 -12.97 18.02
CA GLU A 62 13.39 -12.24 18.73
C GLU A 62 13.38 -12.55 20.24
N ASP A 63 13.97 -13.66 20.67
CA ASP A 63 14.07 -14.08 22.07
C ASP A 63 15.24 -13.43 22.85
N GLY A 64 16.11 -12.67 22.19
CA GLY A 64 17.14 -11.88 22.88
C GLY A 64 16.52 -10.73 23.67
N GLN A 65 16.71 -10.70 25.00
CA GLN A 65 16.31 -9.60 25.89
C GLN A 65 16.96 -8.25 25.53
N ARG A 66 16.51 -7.59 24.45
CA ARG A 66 16.70 -6.17 24.14
C ARG A 66 15.62 -5.78 23.12
N GLY A 67 14.70 -4.91 23.51
CA GLY A 67 13.52 -4.56 22.71
C GLY A 67 13.85 -4.05 21.31
N SER A 68 12.98 -4.36 20.34
CA SER A 68 12.79 -3.65 19.06
C SER A 68 14.05 -3.03 18.44
N HIS A 69 15.11 -3.82 18.22
CA HIS A 69 16.29 -3.34 17.49
C HIS A 69 16.01 -3.38 15.98
N VAL A 70 16.17 -2.22 15.33
CA VAL A 70 16.27 -2.13 13.86
C VAL A 70 17.55 -2.87 13.46
N PRO A 71 17.53 -3.82 12.50
CA PRO A 71 18.73 -4.51 12.05
C PRO A 71 19.81 -3.53 11.60
N GLY A 72 21.08 -3.87 11.83
CA GLY A 72 22.21 -3.00 11.49
C GLY A 72 22.20 -2.55 10.02
N SER A 73 21.81 -3.44 9.11
CA SER A 73 21.63 -3.13 7.67
C SER A 73 20.63 -2.01 7.41
N VAL A 74 19.59 -1.88 8.23
CA VAL A 74 18.58 -0.83 8.11
C VAL A 74 18.96 0.44 8.86
N LEU A 75 19.68 0.34 9.98
CA LEU A 75 20.28 1.51 10.65
C LEU A 75 21.27 2.25 9.73
N HIS A 76 21.94 1.52 8.84
CA HIS A 76 22.83 2.09 7.84
C HIS A 76 22.16 2.44 6.51
N ALA A 77 20.85 2.22 6.38
CA ALA A 77 20.11 2.59 5.18
C ALA A 77 20.09 4.11 5.00
N SER A 78 20.17 4.53 3.75
CA SER A 78 20.06 5.94 3.36
C SER A 78 18.62 6.42 3.56
N VAL A 79 18.45 7.56 4.25
CA VAL A 79 17.14 8.22 4.37
C VAL A 79 16.83 8.92 3.06
N VAL A 80 15.66 8.64 2.50
CA VAL A 80 15.15 9.30 1.31
C VAL A 80 14.58 10.64 1.76
N PRO A 81 15.17 11.79 1.37
CA PRO A 81 14.60 13.08 1.71
C PRO A 81 13.18 13.16 1.14
N GLU A 82 12.24 13.70 1.92
CA GLU A 82 10.96 14.10 1.35
C GLU A 82 11.25 15.11 0.24
N ASP A 83 10.70 14.87 -0.97
CA ASP A 83 10.59 15.89 -2.02
C ASP A 83 9.58 16.99 -1.63
N SER A 84 9.47 17.29 -0.32
CA SER A 84 8.84 18.48 0.19
C SER A 84 9.72 19.66 -0.18
N GLY A 85 9.50 20.20 -1.40
CA GLY A 85 9.90 21.57 -1.71
C GLY A 85 9.46 22.44 -0.53
N THR A 86 10.45 23.01 0.12
CA THR A 86 10.43 23.50 1.50
C THR A 86 9.20 24.37 1.74
N GLU A 87 8.48 24.10 2.83
CA GLU A 87 7.54 25.06 3.44
C GLU A 87 8.37 26.24 3.95
N LYS A 88 8.75 27.15 3.05
CA LYS A 88 9.07 28.52 3.45
C LYS A 88 7.85 29.34 3.09
N GLU A 89 7.19 29.83 4.14
CA GLU A 89 6.24 30.92 4.03
C GLU A 89 6.88 32.03 3.18
N ASP A 90 6.08 32.57 2.26
CA ASP A 90 6.42 33.73 1.45
C ASP A 90 6.92 34.88 2.34
N ASP A 91 8.24 35.02 2.45
CA ASP A 91 8.89 36.32 2.45
C ASP A 91 10.31 36.18 1.85
N ASP A 92 10.60 37.13 0.97
CA ASP A 92 11.85 37.33 0.20
C ASP A 92 12.17 36.39 -0.98
N LEU A 93 11.75 36.88 -2.16
CA LEU A 93 12.28 36.55 -3.47
C LEU A 93 13.79 36.82 -3.55
N GLN A 94 14.60 35.76 -3.62
CA GLN A 94 15.85 35.79 -4.38
C GLN A 94 15.90 34.61 -5.36
N PRO A 95 16.20 34.86 -6.65
CA PRO A 95 16.29 33.79 -7.64
C PRO A 95 17.51 32.89 -7.37
N PRO A 96 17.42 31.59 -7.67
CA PRO A 96 18.55 30.67 -7.52
C PRO A 96 19.69 31.00 -8.51
N PRO A 97 20.95 30.66 -8.16
CA PRO A 97 22.10 30.91 -9.03
C PRO A 97 21.99 30.12 -10.34
N ALA A 98 22.34 30.77 -11.44
CA ALA A 98 22.16 30.28 -12.80
C ALA A 98 22.89 28.95 -13.05
N MET A 99 22.13 27.88 -13.33
CA MET A 99 22.66 26.68 -13.95
C MET A 99 22.96 26.94 -15.43
N LYS A 100 24.08 26.40 -15.92
CA LYS A 100 24.60 26.58 -17.28
C LYS A 100 23.51 26.29 -18.33
N ARG A 101 23.26 27.29 -19.19
CA ARG A 101 22.32 27.25 -20.32
C ARG A 101 22.65 26.08 -21.26
N GLN A 102 21.85 25.01 -21.20
CA GLN A 102 21.62 24.18 -22.37
C GLN A 102 20.69 24.94 -23.33
N LYS A 103 20.91 24.81 -24.64
CA LYS A 103 20.10 25.48 -25.69
C LYS A 103 18.62 25.22 -25.42
N ALA A 104 17.90 26.27 -25.02
CA ALA A 104 16.46 26.21 -24.80
C ALA A 104 15.77 25.92 -26.13
N VAL A 105 15.08 24.78 -26.21
CA VAL A 105 13.98 24.63 -27.16
C VAL A 105 13.00 25.75 -26.84
N VAL A 106 12.69 26.61 -27.81
CA VAL A 106 11.72 27.69 -27.65
C VAL A 106 10.36 27.03 -27.48
N GLU A 107 9.95 26.78 -26.24
CA GLU A 107 8.58 26.34 -25.95
C GLU A 107 7.63 27.49 -26.35
N PRO A 108 6.57 27.22 -27.13
CA PRO A 108 5.63 28.24 -27.54
C PRO A 108 5.00 28.89 -26.30
N GLN A 109 4.93 30.23 -26.30
CA GLN A 109 4.37 31.00 -25.21
C GLN A 109 2.87 30.72 -25.09
N ARG A 110 2.42 30.17 -23.94
CA ARG A 110 1.00 29.85 -23.70
C ARG A 110 0.15 31.12 -23.62
N VAL A 111 -1.03 31.07 -24.24
CA VAL A 111 -2.00 32.17 -24.25
C VAL A 111 -3.10 31.86 -23.24
N TRP A 112 -3.18 32.67 -22.18
CA TRP A 112 -4.12 32.47 -21.07
C TRP A 112 -5.35 33.37 -21.21
N ILE A 113 -6.54 32.77 -21.29
CA ILE A 113 -7.80 33.49 -21.49
C ILE A 113 -8.80 33.23 -20.36
N LYS A 114 -9.69 34.20 -20.11
CA LYS A 114 -10.72 34.13 -19.07
C LYS A 114 -12.03 33.58 -19.65
N ARG A 115 -12.09 32.26 -19.81
CA ARG A 115 -13.31 31.50 -20.15
C ARG A 115 -13.28 30.14 -19.47
N ASP A 116 -14.39 29.42 -19.48
CA ASP A 116 -14.38 28.03 -19.03
C ASP A 116 -13.74 27.11 -20.09
N ILE A 117 -13.26 25.95 -19.63
CA ILE A 117 -12.65 24.92 -20.48
C ILE A 117 -13.71 24.26 -21.36
N GLN A 118 -13.34 23.89 -22.58
CA GLN A 118 -14.18 23.13 -23.51
C GLN A 118 -13.46 21.83 -23.87
N PRO A 119 -13.47 20.84 -22.96
CA PRO A 119 -12.66 19.64 -23.11
C PRO A 119 -13.26 18.72 -24.18
N SER A 120 -12.41 18.26 -25.11
CA SER A 120 -12.79 17.34 -26.18
C SER A 120 -12.25 15.93 -25.90
N PHE A 121 -12.93 15.18 -25.02
CA PHE A 121 -12.66 13.75 -24.81
C PHE A 121 -13.76 12.89 -25.41
N ARG A 122 -13.40 11.66 -25.79
CA ARG A 122 -14.38 10.66 -26.23
C ARG A 122 -15.35 10.35 -25.09
N SER A 123 -16.63 10.21 -25.40
CA SER A 123 -17.58 9.64 -24.45
C SER A 123 -17.28 8.15 -24.29
N TRP A 124 -17.37 7.66 -23.06
CA TRP A 124 -17.20 6.26 -22.73
C TRP A 124 -18.16 5.89 -21.60
N THR A 125 -18.82 4.75 -21.74
CA THR A 125 -19.64 4.16 -20.68
C THR A 125 -18.88 2.95 -20.15
N PRO A 126 -18.57 2.90 -18.84
CA PRO A 126 -17.91 1.74 -18.25
C PRO A 126 -18.77 0.50 -18.42
N SER A 127 -18.27 -0.47 -19.18
CA SER A 127 -18.76 -1.84 -19.21
C SER A 127 -17.56 -2.72 -18.91
N ASP A 128 -17.69 -3.54 -17.88
CA ASP A 128 -16.61 -4.42 -17.41
C ASP A 128 -17.07 -5.88 -17.47
N PRO A 129 -16.92 -6.54 -18.64
CA PRO A 129 -17.27 -7.95 -18.80
C PRO A 129 -16.54 -8.86 -17.80
N HIS A 130 -15.33 -8.47 -17.38
CA HIS A 130 -14.53 -9.25 -16.44
C HIS A 130 -15.15 -9.22 -15.04
N ILE A 131 -15.67 -8.08 -14.60
CA ILE A 131 -16.39 -7.99 -13.31
C ILE A 131 -17.74 -8.72 -13.36
N GLU A 132 -18.45 -8.69 -14.49
CA GLU A 132 -19.69 -9.46 -14.64
C GLU A 132 -19.41 -10.97 -14.67
N ASP A 133 -18.32 -11.42 -15.28
CA ASP A 133 -17.87 -12.80 -15.21
C ASP A 133 -17.51 -13.20 -13.76
N LEU A 134 -16.74 -12.37 -13.05
CA LEU A 134 -16.41 -12.61 -11.64
C LEU A 134 -17.64 -12.71 -10.73
N LYS A 135 -18.67 -11.90 -10.99
CA LYS A 135 -19.96 -12.01 -10.28
C LYS A 135 -20.61 -13.37 -10.51
N SER A 136 -20.60 -13.85 -11.75
CA SER A 136 -21.22 -15.13 -12.12
C SER A 136 -20.50 -16.35 -11.53
N GLN A 137 -19.20 -16.23 -11.22
CA GLN A 137 -18.41 -17.30 -10.61
C GLN A 137 -18.71 -17.51 -9.11
N GLU A 138 -19.36 -16.54 -8.45
CA GLU A 138 -19.72 -16.58 -7.01
C GLU A 138 -18.56 -17.01 -6.10
N LEU A 139 -17.36 -16.47 -6.38
CA LEU A 139 -16.15 -16.87 -5.67
C LEU A 139 -16.24 -16.56 -4.17
N SER A 140 -15.83 -17.53 -3.36
CA SER A 140 -15.65 -17.35 -1.92
C SER A 140 -14.55 -16.30 -1.60
N PRO A 141 -14.47 -15.79 -0.36
CA PRO A 141 -13.41 -14.85 0.02
C PRO A 141 -11.98 -15.34 -0.27
N VAL A 142 -11.73 -16.65 -0.08
CA VAL A 142 -10.44 -17.25 -0.44
C VAL A 142 -10.24 -17.31 -1.96
N GLY A 143 -11.28 -17.63 -2.73
CA GLY A 143 -11.21 -17.63 -4.20
C GLY A 143 -10.90 -16.24 -4.77
N LEU A 144 -11.49 -15.19 -4.19
CA LEU A 144 -11.16 -13.81 -4.56
C LEU A 144 -9.74 -13.39 -4.18
N PHE A 145 -9.21 -13.89 -3.05
CA PHE A 145 -7.82 -13.67 -2.66
C PHE A 145 -6.84 -14.41 -3.60
N GLU A 146 -7.21 -15.62 -4.02
CA GLU A 146 -6.44 -16.46 -4.95
C GLU A 146 -6.47 -15.97 -6.41
N LEU A 147 -7.23 -14.91 -6.74
CA LEU A 147 -7.01 -14.15 -7.97
C LEU A 147 -5.64 -13.43 -7.98
N PHE A 148 -5.10 -13.13 -6.80
CA PHE A 148 -3.85 -12.40 -6.64
C PHE A 148 -2.68 -13.31 -6.26
N PHE A 149 -2.94 -14.25 -5.34
CA PHE A 149 -2.03 -15.35 -5.02
C PHE A 149 -2.51 -16.61 -5.73
N ASP A 150 -2.54 -16.54 -7.06
CA ASP A 150 -2.89 -17.66 -7.92
C ASP A 150 -1.85 -18.78 -7.86
N GLU A 151 -2.17 -19.93 -8.45
CA GLU A 151 -1.25 -21.07 -8.48
C GLU A 151 0.13 -20.69 -9.06
N GLY A 152 0.15 -19.85 -10.09
CA GLY A 152 1.39 -19.33 -10.68
C GLY A 152 2.23 -18.52 -9.70
N THR A 153 1.61 -17.63 -8.92
CA THR A 153 2.29 -16.82 -7.90
C THR A 153 2.76 -17.65 -6.72
N ILE A 154 1.95 -18.61 -6.24
CA ILE A 154 2.33 -19.53 -5.17
C ILE A 154 3.52 -20.39 -5.59
N ASN A 155 3.47 -20.99 -6.77
CA ASN A 155 4.56 -21.83 -7.28
C ASN A 155 5.83 -21.02 -7.53
N PHE A 156 5.69 -19.77 -8.00
CA PHE A 156 6.82 -18.84 -8.11
C PHE A 156 7.53 -18.64 -6.76
N ILE A 157 6.79 -18.28 -5.71
CA ILE A 157 7.39 -18.06 -4.38
C ILE A 157 8.02 -19.35 -3.83
N VAL A 158 7.36 -20.50 -4.03
CA VAL A 158 7.90 -21.81 -3.63
C VAL A 158 9.23 -22.10 -4.33
N ASN A 159 9.30 -21.87 -5.64
CA ASN A 159 10.50 -22.13 -6.43
C ASN A 159 11.66 -21.24 -6.02
N GLU A 160 11.44 -19.93 -5.88
CA GLU A 160 12.51 -19.00 -5.48
C GLU A 160 12.97 -19.23 -4.04
N THR A 161 12.05 -19.60 -3.14
CA THR A 161 12.39 -19.95 -1.75
C THR A 161 13.21 -21.24 -1.67
N ASN A 162 12.84 -22.28 -2.42
CA ASN A 162 13.63 -23.51 -2.51
C ASN A 162 14.99 -23.29 -3.19
N ARG A 163 15.04 -22.45 -4.24
CA ARG A 163 16.28 -22.07 -4.93
C ARG A 163 17.24 -21.37 -3.97
N TYR A 164 16.74 -20.38 -3.23
CA TYR A 164 17.54 -19.65 -2.24
C TYR A 164 18.06 -20.58 -1.13
N ALA A 165 17.24 -21.50 -0.63
CA ALA A 165 17.69 -22.51 0.33
C ALA A 165 18.81 -23.40 -0.26
N TRP A 166 18.67 -23.83 -1.51
CA TRP A 166 19.69 -24.62 -2.21
C TRP A 166 21.01 -23.86 -2.38
N GLN A 167 20.96 -22.56 -2.71
CA GLN A 167 22.15 -21.69 -2.77
C GLN A 167 22.87 -21.57 -1.42
N LYS A 168 22.16 -21.79 -0.32
CA LYS A 168 22.71 -21.87 1.04
C LYS A 168 23.00 -23.31 1.50
N ASN A 169 23.04 -24.28 0.57
CA ASN A 169 23.28 -25.70 0.81
C ASN A 169 22.23 -26.38 1.71
N VAL A 170 20.98 -25.91 1.67
CA VAL A 170 19.85 -26.47 2.41
C VAL A 170 18.79 -26.99 1.45
N ASN A 171 18.41 -28.26 1.61
CA ASN A 171 17.24 -28.81 0.92
C ASN A 171 15.98 -28.53 1.74
N LEU A 172 15.29 -27.42 1.42
CA LEU A 172 14.11 -27.00 2.15
C LEU A 172 12.88 -27.87 1.83
N GLY A 173 12.71 -28.27 0.57
CA GLY A 173 11.55 -29.06 0.12
C GLY A 173 10.21 -28.38 0.40
N LEU A 174 10.12 -27.06 0.28
CA LEU A 174 8.89 -26.30 0.49
C LEU A 174 7.84 -26.70 -0.54
N THR A 175 6.61 -26.93 -0.09
CA THR A 175 5.45 -27.19 -0.96
C THR A 175 4.50 -25.98 -1.02
N ALA A 176 3.67 -25.92 -2.07
CA ALA A 176 2.62 -24.90 -2.19
C ALA A 176 1.68 -24.89 -0.97
N GLN A 177 1.33 -26.05 -0.44
CA GLN A 177 0.45 -26.18 0.72
C GLN A 177 1.09 -25.62 2.01
N GLU A 178 2.38 -25.91 2.23
CA GLU A 178 3.13 -25.34 3.35
C GLU A 178 3.28 -23.81 3.21
N LEU A 179 3.49 -23.30 1.98
CA LEU A 179 3.51 -21.85 1.75
C LEU A 179 2.16 -21.21 2.06
N LYS A 180 1.03 -21.82 1.65
CA LYS A 180 -0.31 -21.33 2.02
C LYS A 180 -0.49 -21.26 3.54
N CYS A 181 0.06 -22.21 4.31
CA CYS A 181 0.06 -22.13 5.77
C CYS A 181 0.83 -20.93 6.29
N VAL A 182 2.04 -20.71 5.77
CA VAL A 182 2.86 -19.55 6.14
C VAL A 182 2.08 -18.25 5.85
N LEU A 183 1.47 -18.13 4.68
CA LEU A 183 0.61 -16.99 4.35
C LEU A 183 -0.59 -16.87 5.31
N GLY A 184 -1.25 -17.98 5.65
CA GLY A 184 -2.35 -18.00 6.62
C GLY A 184 -1.95 -17.47 8.00
N ILE A 185 -0.76 -17.84 8.49
CA ILE A 185 -0.20 -17.33 9.75
C ILE A 185 0.09 -15.83 9.66
N LEU A 186 0.66 -15.36 8.53
CA LEU A 186 0.90 -13.94 8.31
C LEU A 186 -0.41 -13.13 8.32
N ILE A 187 -1.45 -13.61 7.64
CA ILE A 187 -2.77 -12.98 7.62
C ILE A 187 -3.40 -12.97 9.03
N LEU A 188 -3.34 -14.10 9.74
CA LEU A 188 -3.81 -14.24 11.13
C LEU A 188 -3.14 -13.23 12.06
N SER A 189 -1.83 -13.02 11.89
CA SER A 189 -1.05 -12.08 12.72
C SER A 189 -1.55 -10.64 12.67
N GLY A 190 -2.30 -10.29 11.63
CA GLY A 190 -2.86 -8.96 11.45
C GLY A 190 -3.93 -8.60 12.48
N TYR A 191 -4.70 -9.59 12.94
CA TYR A 191 -5.79 -9.40 13.89
C TYR A 191 -5.60 -10.16 15.21
N ILE A 192 -4.69 -11.14 15.27
CA ILE A 192 -4.21 -11.76 16.51
C ILE A 192 -2.72 -11.45 16.66
N SER A 193 -2.33 -10.84 17.76
CA SER A 193 -0.93 -10.44 17.99
C SER A 193 -0.46 -10.96 19.32
N TYR A 194 0.62 -11.73 19.29
CA TYR A 194 1.38 -12.07 20.48
C TYR A 194 2.63 -11.19 20.59
N PRO A 195 3.17 -11.02 21.81
CA PRO A 195 4.45 -10.34 22.01
C PRO A 195 5.62 -10.96 21.24
N ARG A 196 5.61 -12.28 21.03
CA ARG A 196 6.61 -13.02 20.25
C ARG A 196 5.91 -13.95 19.29
N ARG A 197 6.41 -14.11 18.05
CA ARG A 197 5.75 -14.96 17.05
C ARG A 197 5.69 -16.44 17.47
N ARG A 198 6.68 -16.93 18.21
CA ARG A 198 6.71 -18.32 18.71
C ARG A 198 5.54 -18.66 19.64
N MET A 199 4.90 -17.65 20.24
CA MET A 199 3.75 -17.84 21.12
C MET A 199 2.54 -18.48 20.44
N PHE A 200 2.40 -18.39 19.11
CA PHE A 200 1.35 -19.11 18.40
C PHE A 200 1.42 -20.65 18.59
N TRP A 201 2.59 -21.18 18.97
CA TRP A 201 2.83 -22.60 19.22
C TRP A 201 3.05 -22.96 20.69
N GLU A 202 2.97 -21.99 21.61
CA GLU A 202 3.11 -22.28 23.04
C GLU A 202 2.02 -23.24 23.48
N THR A 203 2.33 -24.10 24.45
CA THR A 203 1.34 -25.08 24.97
C THR A 203 0.60 -24.57 26.20
N SER A 204 0.99 -23.38 26.67
CA SER A 204 0.37 -22.72 27.81
C SER A 204 -1.09 -22.33 27.49
N PRO A 205 -2.03 -22.53 28.41
CA PRO A 205 -3.46 -22.29 28.16
C PRO A 205 -3.84 -20.86 27.75
N ASP A 206 -2.99 -19.88 28.07
CA ASP A 206 -3.20 -18.46 27.80
C ASP A 206 -2.78 -18.02 26.39
N SER A 207 -1.97 -18.83 25.69
CA SER A 207 -1.30 -18.45 24.44
C SER A 207 -1.38 -19.49 23.32
N HIS A 208 -1.74 -20.75 23.63
CA HIS A 208 -1.84 -21.81 22.65
C HIS A 208 -2.89 -21.52 21.57
N HIS A 209 -2.44 -21.47 20.30
CA HIS A 209 -3.33 -21.21 19.17
C HIS A 209 -3.50 -22.46 18.29
N HIS A 210 -4.54 -23.26 18.59
CA HIS A 210 -4.81 -24.54 17.92
C HIS A 210 -4.73 -24.49 16.39
N LEU A 211 -5.36 -23.49 15.78
CA LEU A 211 -5.39 -23.34 14.32
C LEU A 211 -3.99 -23.21 13.70
N VAL A 212 -3.02 -22.63 14.42
CA VAL A 212 -1.64 -22.48 13.92
C VAL A 212 -0.81 -23.70 14.26
N ALA A 213 -0.88 -24.15 15.52
CA ALA A 213 -0.09 -25.27 16.02
C ALA A 213 -0.40 -26.59 15.30
N ASP A 214 -1.67 -26.80 14.91
CA ASP A 214 -2.11 -27.99 14.18
C ASP A 214 -1.78 -27.93 12.68
N ALA A 215 -1.72 -26.72 12.11
CA ALA A 215 -1.47 -26.50 10.68
C ALA A 215 0.00 -26.74 10.31
N ILE A 216 0.96 -26.25 11.10
CA ILE A 216 2.39 -26.40 10.82
C ILE A 216 3.19 -26.38 12.13
N ARG A 217 4.26 -27.18 12.21
CA ARG A 217 5.15 -27.18 13.37
C ARG A 217 5.95 -25.87 13.45
N ARG A 218 6.16 -25.35 14.66
CA ARG A 218 6.96 -24.14 14.94
C ARG A 218 8.27 -24.12 14.17
N ASP A 219 9.12 -25.13 14.35
CA ASP A 219 10.46 -25.15 13.76
C ASP A 219 10.42 -25.25 12.23
N ARG A 220 9.36 -25.86 11.66
CA ARG A 220 9.15 -25.89 10.20
C ARG A 220 8.73 -24.53 9.67
N PHE A 221 7.83 -23.82 10.37
CA PHE A 221 7.48 -22.44 10.05
C PHE A 221 8.71 -21.54 10.09
N GLU A 222 9.48 -21.58 11.19
CA GLU A 222 10.70 -20.77 11.36
C GLU A 222 11.71 -21.04 10.24
N LEU A 223 11.93 -22.30 9.89
CA LEU A 223 12.81 -22.69 8.78
C LEU A 223 12.33 -22.18 7.42
N ILE A 224 11.05 -22.34 7.09
CA ILE A 224 10.52 -21.83 5.81
C ILE A 224 10.62 -20.31 5.78
N PHE A 225 10.24 -19.65 6.88
CA PHE A 225 10.21 -18.21 6.97
C PHE A 225 11.62 -17.59 6.87
N SER A 226 12.65 -18.24 7.42
CA SER A 226 14.05 -17.80 7.30
C SER A 226 14.59 -17.91 5.87
N TYR A 227 14.08 -18.85 5.06
CA TYR A 227 14.50 -19.02 3.66
C TYR A 227 13.58 -18.34 2.65
N LEU A 228 12.47 -17.72 3.08
CA LEU A 228 11.52 -17.04 2.19
C LEU A 228 12.25 -16.02 1.29
N HIS A 229 12.04 -16.15 -0.03
CA HIS A 229 12.78 -15.41 -1.05
C HIS A 229 11.95 -15.23 -2.33
N PHE A 230 12.30 -14.25 -3.17
CA PHE A 230 11.45 -13.79 -4.29
C PHE A 230 12.21 -13.43 -5.58
N ALA A 231 13.46 -13.85 -5.72
CA ALA A 231 14.28 -13.64 -6.92
C ALA A 231 15.40 -14.69 -6.99
N ASP A 232 16.05 -14.85 -8.14
CA ASP A 232 17.31 -15.59 -8.19
C ASP A 232 18.47 -14.63 -7.86
N ASN A 233 19.19 -14.90 -6.77
CA ASN A 233 20.37 -14.13 -6.38
C ASN A 233 21.47 -14.09 -7.46
N ASN A 234 21.50 -15.06 -8.37
CA ASN A 234 22.48 -15.09 -9.47
C ASN A 234 22.11 -14.18 -10.65
N GLU A 235 20.88 -13.68 -10.71
CA GLU A 235 20.33 -12.90 -11.84
C GLU A 235 19.84 -11.51 -11.42
N LEU A 236 20.29 -11.01 -10.27
CA LEU A 236 19.86 -9.70 -9.76
C LEU A 236 20.41 -8.55 -10.62
N ASP A 237 19.54 -7.61 -10.97
CA ASP A 237 19.94 -6.34 -11.58
C ASP A 237 20.51 -5.40 -10.49
N GLU A 238 21.82 -5.19 -10.51
CA GLU A 238 22.50 -4.28 -9.58
C GLU A 238 22.03 -2.82 -9.68
N SER A 239 21.40 -2.44 -10.80
CA SER A 239 20.85 -1.10 -10.96
C SER A 239 19.50 -0.89 -10.28
N ASP A 240 18.80 -1.98 -9.91
CA ASP A 240 17.53 -1.96 -9.20
C ASP A 240 17.71 -2.29 -7.72
N ARG A 241 17.51 -1.30 -6.84
CA ARG A 241 17.62 -1.49 -5.39
C ARG A 241 16.58 -2.47 -4.83
N PHE A 242 15.51 -2.70 -5.57
CA PHE A 242 14.46 -3.65 -5.22
C PHE A 242 14.57 -4.98 -5.96
N ALA A 243 15.71 -5.30 -6.59
CA ALA A 243 15.90 -6.50 -7.41
C ALA A 243 15.42 -7.81 -6.72
N LYS A 244 15.67 -7.95 -5.41
CA LYS A 244 15.25 -9.13 -4.61
C LYS A 244 13.74 -9.32 -4.46
N VAL A 245 12.94 -8.28 -4.73
CA VAL A 245 11.47 -8.33 -4.72
C VAL A 245 10.84 -7.92 -6.04
N ARG A 246 11.66 -7.47 -7.01
CA ARG A 246 11.20 -6.99 -8.32
C ARG A 246 10.35 -8.02 -9.05
N PRO A 247 10.72 -9.32 -9.13
CA PRO A 247 9.88 -10.30 -9.81
C PRO A 247 8.49 -10.45 -9.17
N LEU A 248 8.41 -10.38 -7.84
CA LEU A 248 7.14 -10.39 -7.12
C LEU A 248 6.33 -9.13 -7.43
N ILE A 249 6.93 -7.94 -7.40
CA ILE A 249 6.25 -6.66 -7.70
C ILE A 249 5.63 -6.70 -9.09
N VAL A 250 6.39 -7.15 -10.10
CA VAL A 250 5.90 -7.26 -11.49
C VAL A 250 4.69 -8.18 -11.56
N ARG A 251 4.77 -9.37 -10.96
CA ARG A 251 3.67 -10.34 -10.96
C ARG A 251 2.43 -9.81 -10.25
N MET A 252 2.60 -9.15 -9.10
CA MET A 252 1.48 -8.57 -8.37
C MET A 252 0.83 -7.42 -9.12
N ASN A 253 1.61 -6.55 -9.79
CA ASN A 253 1.05 -5.50 -10.64
C ASN A 253 0.23 -6.11 -11.79
N CYS A 254 0.72 -7.16 -12.45
CA CYS A 254 -0.06 -7.86 -13.48
C CYS A 254 -1.40 -8.37 -12.93
N ASN A 255 -1.40 -9.05 -11.78
CA ASN A 255 -2.62 -9.59 -11.17
C ASN A 255 -3.57 -8.48 -10.70
N PHE A 256 -3.03 -7.42 -10.08
CA PHE A 256 -3.80 -6.26 -9.63
C PHE A 256 -4.48 -5.55 -10.79
N GLN A 257 -3.79 -5.35 -11.90
CA GLN A 257 -4.35 -4.74 -13.11
C GLN A 257 -5.37 -5.64 -13.79
N LYS A 258 -5.07 -6.93 -13.95
CA LYS A 258 -5.94 -7.92 -14.59
C LYS A 258 -7.33 -7.95 -13.95
N HIS A 259 -7.37 -7.92 -12.62
CA HIS A 259 -8.62 -8.01 -11.86
C HIS A 259 -9.16 -6.66 -11.38
N ALA A 260 -8.55 -5.54 -11.76
CA ALA A 260 -9.02 -4.21 -11.37
C ALA A 260 -10.39 -3.89 -12.00
N PRO A 261 -11.36 -3.36 -11.24
CA PRO A 261 -12.59 -2.82 -11.82
C PRO A 261 -12.28 -1.72 -12.84
N LEU A 262 -12.92 -1.77 -14.00
CA LEU A 262 -12.77 -0.79 -15.07
C LEU A 262 -13.66 0.42 -14.77
N GLU A 263 -13.09 1.40 -14.08
CA GLU A 263 -13.77 2.64 -13.68
C GLU A 263 -13.27 3.86 -14.49
N GLU A 264 -13.99 4.98 -14.43
CA GLU A 264 -13.52 6.26 -14.99
C GLU A 264 -12.50 6.95 -14.09
N PHE A 265 -12.66 6.88 -12.76
CA PHE A 265 -11.95 7.75 -11.82
C PHE A 265 -10.88 7.01 -11.01
N TYR A 266 -9.61 7.43 -11.17
CA TYR A 266 -8.46 6.88 -10.45
C TYR A 266 -7.74 7.95 -9.63
N SER A 267 -7.11 7.54 -8.54
CA SER A 267 -6.22 8.41 -7.75
C SER A 267 -4.79 7.92 -7.88
N PHE A 268 -3.82 8.83 -7.90
CA PHE A 268 -2.40 8.52 -7.83
C PHE A 268 -1.76 9.27 -6.67
N GLY A 269 -0.90 8.59 -5.91
CA GLY A 269 -0.27 9.17 -4.73
C GLY A 269 0.79 8.31 -4.09
N GLU A 270 1.08 8.62 -2.83
CA GLU A 270 2.14 8.00 -2.03
C GLU A 270 1.52 7.16 -0.90
N SER A 271 2.06 5.97 -0.69
CA SER A 271 1.79 5.06 0.42
C SER A 271 3.10 4.63 1.06
N MET A 272 3.05 3.92 2.18
CA MET A 272 4.22 3.44 2.92
C MET A 272 4.15 1.94 3.17
N CYS A 273 5.13 1.20 2.65
CA CYS A 273 5.45 -0.14 3.11
C CYS A 273 6.24 -0.02 4.42
N GLU A 274 5.54 0.08 5.55
CA GLU A 274 6.22 0.29 6.84
C GLU A 274 7.05 -0.93 7.24
N TYR A 275 8.33 -0.67 7.53
CA TYR A 275 9.30 -1.59 8.10
C TYR A 275 9.17 -1.65 9.64
N PHE A 276 8.95 -0.50 10.30
CA PHE A 276 8.53 -0.39 11.71
C PHE A 276 7.32 0.56 11.86
N GLY A 277 6.37 0.18 12.72
CA GLY A 277 5.13 0.93 12.96
C GLY A 277 4.80 1.17 14.43
N HIS A 278 3.69 1.86 14.66
CA HIS A 278 3.25 2.49 15.91
C HIS A 278 3.18 1.60 17.18
N ARG A 279 3.05 0.27 17.02
CA ARG A 279 2.85 -0.68 18.15
C ARG A 279 4.03 -1.62 18.41
N GLY A 280 5.12 -1.46 17.65
CA GLY A 280 6.40 -2.15 17.87
C GLY A 280 7.60 -1.19 17.82
N SER A 281 7.33 0.11 17.91
CA SER A 281 8.31 1.17 17.79
C SER A 281 9.13 1.26 19.08
N LYS A 282 10.47 1.28 18.93
CA LYS A 282 11.30 2.17 19.74
C LYS A 282 10.54 3.48 19.83
N GLN A 283 10.09 3.82 21.02
CA GLN A 283 9.82 5.21 21.31
C GLN A 283 11.19 5.89 21.16
N LEU A 284 11.26 7.04 20.50
CA LEU A 284 12.35 7.97 20.83
C LEU A 284 12.37 8.11 22.36
N PRO A 285 13.50 8.37 23.03
CA PRO A 285 13.55 8.60 24.47
C PRO A 285 12.45 9.56 24.99
N ALA A 286 11.89 10.41 24.11
CA ALA A 286 10.74 11.29 24.31
C ALA A 286 9.32 10.68 24.14
N GLY A 287 9.15 9.36 24.01
CA GLY A 287 7.82 8.71 23.96
C GLY A 287 7.06 8.84 22.63
N LYS A 288 7.69 9.37 21.57
CA LYS A 288 7.01 9.71 20.32
C LYS A 288 6.89 8.52 19.35
N PRO A 289 5.74 8.34 18.69
CA PRO A 289 5.55 7.32 17.67
C PRO A 289 6.12 7.75 16.32
N MET A 290 7.06 6.96 15.79
CA MET A 290 7.67 7.14 14.47
C MET A 290 7.23 6.01 13.52
N ARG A 291 6.96 6.33 12.25
CA ARG A 291 6.76 5.35 11.19
C ARG A 291 8.00 5.32 10.32
N LEU A 292 8.56 4.13 10.13
CA LEU A 292 9.75 3.91 9.30
C LEU A 292 9.38 2.93 8.20
N GLY A 293 9.64 3.26 6.94
CA GLY A 293 9.27 2.38 5.84
C GLY A 293 9.82 2.76 4.48
N TYR A 294 9.46 1.95 3.48
CA TYR A 294 9.73 2.23 2.09
C TYR A 294 8.59 3.05 1.51
N LYS A 295 8.93 4.11 0.78
CA LYS A 295 7.95 4.93 0.06
C LYS A 295 7.44 4.16 -1.15
N ILE A 296 6.13 4.07 -1.31
CA ILE A 296 5.48 3.40 -2.44
C ILE A 296 4.68 4.43 -3.23
N TRP A 297 4.92 4.57 -4.52
CA TRP A 297 4.01 5.27 -5.42
C TRP A 297 2.93 4.29 -5.88
N CYS A 298 1.68 4.72 -5.89
CA CYS A 298 0.60 3.83 -6.26
C CYS A 298 -0.56 4.55 -6.95
N GLY A 299 -1.23 3.80 -7.82
CA GLY A 299 -2.47 4.17 -8.47
C GLY A 299 -3.61 3.30 -7.97
N THR A 300 -4.72 3.92 -7.58
CA THR A 300 -5.89 3.24 -7.04
C THR A 300 -7.16 3.65 -7.76
N THR A 301 -8.21 2.83 -7.70
CA THR A 301 -9.57 3.33 -7.97
C THR A 301 -9.99 4.32 -6.89
N SER A 302 -11.06 5.10 -7.13
CA SER A 302 -11.59 6.04 -6.13
C SER A 302 -12.00 5.36 -4.82
N ARG A 303 -12.32 4.06 -4.85
CA ARG A 303 -12.72 3.27 -3.68
C ARG A 303 -11.54 2.65 -2.92
N GLY A 304 -10.32 2.82 -3.42
CA GLY A 304 -9.09 2.32 -2.81
C GLY A 304 -8.73 0.88 -3.19
N TYR A 305 -9.17 0.39 -4.36
CA TYR A 305 -8.56 -0.80 -4.96
C TYR A 305 -7.20 -0.42 -5.54
N LEU A 306 -6.13 -1.13 -5.17
CA LEU A 306 -4.78 -0.91 -5.68
C LEU A 306 -4.63 -1.48 -7.09
N VAL A 307 -4.40 -0.64 -8.08
CA VAL A 307 -4.25 -1.06 -9.48
C VAL A 307 -2.78 -1.30 -9.81
N TRP A 308 -1.90 -0.43 -9.32
CA TRP A 308 -0.48 -0.46 -9.65
C TRP A 308 0.33 0.17 -8.53
N PHE A 309 1.53 -0.34 -8.28
CA PHE A 309 2.47 0.27 -7.34
C PHE A 309 3.94 0.11 -7.77
N GLU A 310 4.77 1.04 -7.31
CA GLU A 310 6.22 1.04 -7.53
C GLU A 310 6.93 1.61 -6.29
N PRO A 311 7.86 0.88 -5.67
CA PRO A 311 8.67 1.43 -4.59
C PRO A 311 9.62 2.51 -5.09
N SER A 312 9.71 3.61 -4.34
CA SER A 312 10.62 4.70 -4.67
C SER A 312 12.07 4.30 -4.41
N GLN A 313 12.91 4.42 -5.43
CA GLN A 313 14.36 4.18 -5.31
C GLN A 313 15.15 5.47 -5.00
N GLY A 314 14.44 6.59 -4.84
CA GLY A 314 15.03 7.92 -4.79
C GLY A 314 15.39 8.47 -6.17
N THR A 315 15.79 9.75 -6.18
CA THR A 315 16.07 10.55 -7.39
C THR A 315 17.35 10.15 -8.10
N LEU A 316 18.28 9.49 -7.41
CA LEU A 316 19.57 9.05 -8.00
C LEU A 316 19.42 7.86 -8.95
N PHE A 317 18.42 7.01 -8.71
CA PHE A 317 18.22 5.76 -9.44
C PHE A 317 17.04 5.83 -10.42
N THR A 318 16.17 6.83 -10.27
CA THR A 318 15.01 6.99 -11.13
C THR A 318 15.19 8.21 -12.03
N LYS A 319 15.42 7.97 -13.33
CA LYS A 319 15.56 9.06 -14.30
C LYS A 319 14.20 9.67 -14.61
N SER A 320 14.13 11.00 -14.57
CA SER A 320 12.99 11.75 -15.10
C SER A 320 12.88 11.55 -16.61
N ASP A 321 11.67 11.39 -17.11
CA ASP A 321 11.40 11.27 -18.54
C ASP A 321 10.61 12.49 -19.05
N ARG A 322 10.71 12.77 -20.35
CA ARG A 322 9.88 13.78 -21.05
C ARG A 322 9.94 15.20 -20.47
N GLY A 323 11.06 15.54 -19.82
CA GLY A 323 11.25 16.85 -19.17
C GLY A 323 10.27 17.14 -18.03
N LEU A 324 9.72 16.09 -17.41
CA LEU A 324 8.97 16.15 -16.15
C LEU A 324 9.90 15.98 -14.95
N ASP A 325 9.38 16.20 -13.75
CA ASP A 325 10.04 15.74 -12.53
C ASP A 325 9.79 14.23 -12.32
N LEU A 326 10.37 13.69 -11.26
CA LEU A 326 10.23 12.29 -10.91
C LEU A 326 8.77 11.91 -10.66
N GLY A 327 8.04 12.73 -9.89
CA GLY A 327 6.63 12.52 -9.60
C GLY A 327 5.76 12.47 -10.86
N GLY A 328 5.88 13.46 -11.75
CA GLY A 328 5.17 13.48 -13.01
C GLY A 328 5.51 12.30 -13.92
N SER A 329 6.78 11.87 -13.94
CA SER A 329 7.21 10.69 -14.70
C SER A 329 6.50 9.41 -14.23
N MET A 330 6.29 9.26 -12.91
CA MET A 330 5.59 8.11 -12.34
C MET A 330 4.09 8.12 -12.59
N VAL A 331 3.46 9.30 -12.59
CA VAL A 331 2.06 9.43 -13.04
C VAL A 331 1.92 8.92 -14.47
N VAL A 332 2.86 9.26 -15.36
CA VAL A 332 2.80 8.75 -16.74
C VAL A 332 3.05 7.24 -16.80
N LYS A 333 3.96 6.67 -16.00
CA LYS A 333 4.11 5.21 -15.92
C LYS A 333 2.82 4.51 -15.49
N PHE A 334 2.12 5.05 -14.49
CA PHE A 334 0.82 4.51 -14.08
C PHE A 334 -0.21 4.60 -15.21
N VAL A 335 -0.23 5.72 -15.95
CA VAL A 335 -1.10 5.88 -17.12
C VAL A 335 -0.78 4.86 -18.20
N ASP A 336 0.50 4.65 -18.52
CA ASP A 336 0.93 3.66 -19.49
C ASP A 336 0.41 2.27 -19.09
N ALA A 337 0.51 1.93 -17.81
CA ALA A 337 0.01 0.68 -17.24
C ALA A 337 -1.53 0.55 -17.30
N LEU A 338 -2.28 1.65 -17.11
CA LEU A 338 -3.74 1.65 -17.31
C LEU A 338 -4.12 1.46 -18.78
N GLN A 339 -3.31 2.01 -19.70
CA GLN A 339 -3.56 1.97 -21.14
C GLN A 339 -3.31 0.59 -21.75
N GLU A 340 -2.57 -0.30 -21.07
CA GLU A 340 -2.46 -1.72 -21.45
C GLU A 340 -3.82 -2.43 -21.48
N ARG A 341 -4.79 -1.96 -20.68
CA ARG A 341 -6.17 -2.46 -20.66
C ARG A 341 -7.08 -1.77 -21.69
N GLY A 342 -6.55 -0.80 -22.42
CA GLY A 342 -7.27 -0.02 -23.42
C GLY A 342 -7.03 1.49 -23.27
N CYS A 343 -6.95 2.18 -24.41
CA CYS A 343 -6.83 3.65 -24.47
C CYS A 343 -8.19 4.33 -24.22
N LEU A 344 -8.66 4.24 -22.97
CA LEU A 344 -9.92 4.83 -22.52
C LEU A 344 -9.69 6.22 -21.90
N PRO A 345 -10.71 7.09 -21.91
CA PRO A 345 -10.61 8.46 -21.39
C PRO A 345 -10.69 8.51 -19.85
N TYR A 346 -9.79 7.78 -19.18
CA TYR A 346 -9.68 7.74 -17.72
C TYR A 346 -9.47 9.14 -17.14
N HIS A 347 -9.92 9.37 -15.91
CA HIS A 347 -9.72 10.59 -15.16
C HIS A 347 -8.91 10.35 -13.89
N ILE A 348 -7.68 10.85 -13.89
CA ILE A 348 -6.73 10.65 -12.81
C ILE A 348 -6.63 11.88 -11.91
N PHE A 349 -6.71 11.66 -10.60
CA PHE A 349 -6.56 12.67 -9.57
C PHE A 349 -5.25 12.49 -8.80
N PHE A 350 -4.51 13.56 -8.60
CA PHE A 350 -3.26 13.53 -7.84
C PHE A 350 -3.00 14.85 -7.12
N ASP A 351 -2.12 14.83 -6.14
CA ASP A 351 -1.86 15.98 -5.27
C ASP A 351 -0.89 17.01 -5.88
N LYS A 352 -0.54 18.01 -5.06
CA LYS A 352 0.38 19.10 -5.40
C LYS A 352 1.84 18.69 -5.59
N VAL A 353 2.24 17.50 -5.13
CA VAL A 353 3.59 16.94 -5.33
C VAL A 353 3.75 16.46 -6.77
N PHE A 354 2.69 15.98 -7.40
CA PHE A 354 2.73 15.46 -8.78
C PHE A 354 2.29 16.48 -9.82
N THR A 355 1.36 17.38 -9.48
CA THR A 355 0.69 18.22 -10.48
C THR A 355 1.60 19.29 -11.09
N SER A 356 1.55 19.42 -12.42
CA SER A 356 2.07 20.54 -13.20
C SER A 356 1.27 20.73 -14.48
N VAL A 357 1.25 21.95 -15.04
CA VAL A 357 0.61 22.22 -16.34
C VAL A 357 1.27 21.40 -17.46
N LYS A 358 2.59 21.20 -17.40
CA LYS A 358 3.31 20.34 -18.35
C LYS A 358 2.82 18.89 -18.31
N LEU A 359 2.60 18.32 -17.11
CA LEU A 359 2.02 16.99 -16.96
C LEU A 359 0.61 16.93 -17.56
N MET A 360 -0.23 17.95 -17.31
CA MET A 360 -1.59 18.02 -17.88
C MET A 360 -1.60 17.99 -19.41
N SER A 361 -0.66 18.71 -20.07
CA SER A 361 -0.47 18.65 -21.53
C SER A 361 -0.10 17.24 -22.00
N ILE A 362 0.82 16.57 -21.32
CA ILE A 362 1.24 15.20 -21.68
C ILE A 362 0.08 14.21 -21.54
N LEU A 363 -0.67 14.27 -20.44
CA LEU A 363 -1.83 13.40 -20.19
C LEU A 363 -2.94 13.64 -21.21
N ARG A 364 -3.18 14.90 -21.58
CA ARG A 364 -4.15 15.24 -22.63
C ARG A 364 -3.77 14.62 -23.98
N LYS A 365 -2.50 14.70 -24.38
CA LYS A 365 -1.99 14.08 -25.62
C LYS A 365 -2.12 12.56 -25.60
N LYS A 366 -2.12 11.93 -24.42
CA LYS A 366 -2.42 10.52 -24.22
C LYS A 366 -3.92 10.19 -24.19
N GLY A 367 -4.80 11.18 -24.34
CA GLY A 367 -6.26 10.99 -24.26
C GLY A 367 -6.79 10.80 -22.85
N VAL A 368 -6.01 11.16 -21.82
CA VAL A 368 -6.32 10.95 -20.40
C VAL A 368 -6.70 12.26 -19.73
N LYS A 369 -7.84 12.24 -19.05
CA LYS A 369 -8.33 13.32 -18.19
C LYS A 369 -7.53 13.36 -16.89
N ALA A 370 -7.26 14.55 -16.37
CA ALA A 370 -6.53 14.72 -15.14
C ALA A 370 -6.95 15.98 -14.39
N THR A 371 -6.96 15.89 -13.06
CA THR A 371 -7.22 17.01 -12.16
C THR A 371 -6.37 16.90 -10.91
N GLY A 372 -5.68 17.96 -10.53
CA GLY A 372 -4.86 17.95 -9.32
C GLY A 372 -4.67 19.33 -8.72
N THR A 373 -4.47 19.40 -7.42
CA THR A 373 -3.99 20.64 -6.78
C THR A 373 -2.59 20.94 -7.30
N VAL A 374 -2.27 22.20 -7.61
CA VAL A 374 -0.99 22.57 -8.23
C VAL A 374 -0.25 23.60 -7.39
N ARG A 375 1.09 23.52 -7.35
CA ARG A 375 1.91 24.56 -6.72
C ARG A 375 2.06 25.75 -7.66
N GLU A 376 2.16 26.95 -7.12
CA GLU A 376 2.22 28.21 -7.89
C GLU A 376 3.27 28.20 -9.00
N TYR A 377 4.50 27.81 -8.66
CA TYR A 377 5.61 27.76 -9.60
C TYR A 377 5.47 26.69 -10.70
N ARG A 378 4.45 25.82 -10.63
CA ARG A 378 4.16 24.76 -11.62
C ARG A 378 2.96 25.09 -12.52
N THR A 379 2.46 26.32 -12.44
CA THR A 379 1.33 26.85 -13.24
C THR A 379 1.76 27.45 -14.58
N GLU A 380 3.04 27.41 -14.95
CA GLU A 380 3.58 28.04 -16.17
C GLU A 380 3.26 29.55 -16.25
N ARG A 381 3.35 30.23 -15.10
CA ARG A 381 3.09 31.68 -14.95
C ARG A 381 1.70 32.10 -15.40
N CYS A 382 0.70 31.26 -15.12
CA CYS A 382 -0.71 31.59 -15.33
C CYS A 382 -1.08 32.91 -14.62
N PRO A 383 -1.63 33.92 -15.32
CA PRO A 383 -1.91 35.24 -14.76
C PRO A 383 -3.22 35.22 -13.94
N LEU A 384 -3.14 34.71 -12.72
CA LEU A 384 -4.23 34.66 -11.74
C LEU A 384 -4.13 35.84 -10.74
N LYS A 385 -5.27 36.24 -10.16
CA LYS A 385 -5.33 37.18 -9.05
C LYS A 385 -4.39 36.80 -7.91
N ASP A 386 -3.70 37.78 -7.35
CA ASP A 386 -2.74 37.57 -6.26
C ASP A 386 -3.38 36.80 -5.07
N PRO A 387 -2.66 35.84 -4.44
CA PRO A 387 -3.21 35.07 -3.33
C PRO A 387 -3.65 35.93 -2.14
N LYS A 388 -2.95 37.04 -1.85
CA LYS A 388 -3.28 37.96 -0.75
C LYS A 388 -4.54 38.75 -1.05
N GLU A 389 -4.76 39.13 -2.31
CA GLU A 389 -6.01 39.76 -2.75
C GLU A 389 -7.19 38.79 -2.64
N LEU A 390 -7.02 37.54 -3.10
CA LEU A 390 -8.10 36.56 -3.05
C LEU A 390 -8.47 36.18 -1.61
N LYS A 391 -7.50 36.10 -0.69
CA LYS A 391 -7.74 35.88 0.75
C LYS A 391 -8.60 36.98 1.40
N LYS A 392 -8.56 38.21 0.88
CA LYS A 392 -9.41 39.32 1.36
C LYS A 392 -10.85 39.22 0.85
N MET A 393 -11.09 38.44 -0.20
CA MET A 393 -12.43 38.20 -0.74
C MET A 393 -13.21 37.19 0.10
N LYS A 394 -14.52 37.12 -0.09
CA LYS A 394 -15.36 36.15 0.61
C LYS A 394 -14.89 34.71 0.34
N ARG A 395 -15.02 33.84 1.34
CA ARG A 395 -14.82 32.39 1.16
C ARG A 395 -15.71 31.90 0.02
N GLY A 396 -15.16 31.07 -0.85
CA GLY A 396 -15.77 30.62 -2.10
C GLY A 396 -15.47 31.50 -3.31
N SER A 397 -14.75 32.61 -3.15
CA SER A 397 -14.24 33.37 -4.30
C SER A 397 -13.16 32.58 -5.05
N PHE A 398 -13.15 32.71 -6.37
CA PHE A 398 -12.15 32.08 -7.23
C PHE A 398 -11.75 32.97 -8.41
N ASP A 399 -10.55 32.74 -8.93
CA ASP A 399 -10.10 33.23 -10.22
C ASP A 399 -9.54 32.07 -11.05
N TYR A 400 -9.61 32.16 -12.36
CA TYR A 400 -9.22 31.07 -13.26
C TYR A 400 -8.87 31.58 -14.65
N LYS A 401 -8.02 30.82 -15.34
CA LYS A 401 -7.66 31.03 -16.74
C LYS A 401 -7.54 29.68 -17.43
N VAL A 402 -7.80 29.67 -18.73
CA VAL A 402 -7.62 28.51 -19.61
C VAL A 402 -6.51 28.81 -20.59
N ASP A 403 -5.62 27.84 -20.80
CA ASP A 403 -4.70 27.84 -21.93
C ASP A 403 -5.49 27.55 -23.21
N GLU A 404 -5.54 28.53 -24.10
CA GLU A 404 -6.29 28.48 -25.35
C GLU A 404 -5.85 27.35 -26.27
N SER A 405 -4.55 27.01 -26.28
CA SER A 405 -4.01 26.02 -27.23
C SER A 405 -4.27 24.58 -26.78
N GLU A 406 -4.14 24.33 -25.49
CA GLU A 406 -4.14 22.98 -24.94
C GLU A 406 -5.40 22.66 -24.11
N GLU A 407 -6.35 23.60 -23.97
CA GLU A 407 -7.54 23.46 -23.11
C GLU A 407 -7.17 22.98 -21.69
N ILE A 408 -6.27 23.71 -21.02
CA ILE A 408 -5.88 23.42 -19.63
C ILE A 408 -6.34 24.58 -18.76
N ILE A 409 -7.16 24.29 -17.76
CA ILE A 409 -7.63 25.28 -16.79
C ILE A 409 -6.74 25.28 -15.54
N VAL A 410 -6.42 26.47 -15.06
CA VAL A 410 -5.88 26.69 -13.71
C VAL A 410 -6.85 27.58 -12.96
N CYS A 411 -7.31 27.12 -11.80
CA CYS A 411 -8.24 27.82 -10.93
C CYS A 411 -7.64 28.01 -9.54
N ARG A 412 -7.64 29.23 -9.04
CA ARG A 412 -7.31 29.59 -7.66
C ARG A 412 -8.61 29.81 -6.90
N TRP A 413 -8.84 29.03 -5.85
CA TRP A 413 -10.06 29.07 -5.04
C TRP A 413 -9.73 29.34 -3.58
N HIS A 414 -10.54 30.20 -2.95
CA HIS A 414 -10.40 30.57 -1.55
C HIS A 414 -11.39 29.77 -0.69
N ASP A 415 -10.88 28.82 0.07
CA ASP A 415 -11.66 28.09 1.09
C ASP A 415 -11.25 28.52 2.51
N SER A 416 -10.80 27.61 3.37
CA SER A 416 -10.07 28.00 4.59
C SER A 416 -8.68 28.56 4.28
N SER A 417 -8.12 28.13 3.16
CA SER A 417 -6.86 28.62 2.59
C SER A 417 -7.02 28.77 1.08
N VAL A 418 -6.09 29.48 0.45
CA VAL A 418 -6.06 29.61 -1.01
C VAL A 418 -5.39 28.39 -1.61
N VAL A 419 -6.09 27.73 -2.54
CA VAL A 419 -5.64 26.53 -3.22
C VAL A 419 -5.70 26.76 -4.72
N ASN A 420 -4.64 26.34 -5.43
CA ASN A 420 -4.67 26.27 -6.89
C ASN A 420 -5.00 24.84 -7.31
N ILE A 421 -5.86 24.68 -8.30
CA ILE A 421 -6.22 23.41 -8.92
C ILE A 421 -6.04 23.55 -10.43
N CYS A 422 -5.47 22.52 -11.04
CA CYS A 422 -5.25 22.43 -12.47
C CYS A 422 -6.01 21.23 -13.03
N SER A 423 -6.64 21.40 -14.19
CA SER A 423 -7.33 20.30 -14.89
C SER A 423 -7.21 20.46 -16.40
N ASN A 424 -7.20 19.33 -17.11
CA ASN A 424 -7.35 19.31 -18.57
C ASN A 424 -8.74 18.84 -19.02
N ALA A 425 -9.67 18.61 -18.08
CA ALA A 425 -10.92 17.90 -18.35
C ALA A 425 -12.17 18.47 -17.68
N VAL A 426 -12.04 19.20 -16.56
CA VAL A 426 -13.19 19.73 -15.82
C VAL A 426 -12.98 21.20 -15.49
N GLY A 427 -14.03 21.98 -15.73
CA GLY A 427 -14.07 23.43 -15.61
C GLY A 427 -14.71 23.95 -14.34
N ILE A 428 -15.12 25.21 -14.40
CA ILE A 428 -15.74 25.92 -13.29
C ILE A 428 -17.21 25.53 -13.15
N GLU A 429 -17.94 25.46 -14.27
CA GLU A 429 -19.37 25.22 -14.25
C GLU A 429 -19.74 23.72 -14.15
N PRO A 430 -20.87 23.37 -13.51
CA PRO A 430 -21.72 24.26 -12.73
C PRO A 430 -21.09 24.63 -11.38
N VAL A 431 -21.23 25.88 -10.95
CA VAL A 431 -20.85 26.31 -9.59
C VAL A 431 -21.95 25.94 -8.60
N GLU A 432 -21.64 25.10 -7.62
CA GLU A 432 -22.58 24.66 -6.59
C GLU A 432 -22.36 25.39 -5.25
N LEU A 433 -23.42 25.49 -4.44
CA LEU A 433 -23.37 25.98 -3.06
C LEU A 433 -23.24 24.80 -2.10
N THR A 434 -22.07 24.62 -1.50
CA THR A 434 -21.83 23.57 -0.51
C THR A 434 -21.74 24.12 0.91
N SER A 435 -22.27 23.35 1.87
CA SER A 435 -22.26 23.69 3.29
C SER A 435 -21.09 23.01 3.99
N HIS A 436 -20.07 23.77 4.39
CA HIS A 436 -18.98 23.25 5.23
C HIS A 436 -19.30 23.46 6.72
N HIS A 437 -19.01 22.44 7.55
CA HIS A 437 -19.07 22.57 9.00
C HIS A 437 -17.77 23.22 9.50
N SER A 438 -17.85 24.43 10.04
CA SER A 438 -16.72 25.04 10.74
C SER A 438 -16.63 24.45 12.15
N GLY A 439 -15.48 23.84 12.47
CA GLY A 439 -15.27 23.08 13.71
C GLY A 439 -15.31 23.88 15.01
N ILE A 440 -15.40 25.22 14.94
CA ILE A 440 -15.34 26.09 16.11
C ILE A 440 -16.73 26.63 16.50
N ALA A 441 -17.70 26.67 15.58
CA ALA A 441 -18.98 27.35 15.83
C ALA A 441 -20.25 26.60 15.39
N LYS A 442 -20.16 25.41 14.76
CA LYS A 442 -21.31 24.72 14.14
C LYS A 442 -22.15 25.65 13.22
N THR A 443 -21.59 26.76 12.75
CA THR A 443 -22.23 27.62 11.75
C THR A 443 -21.99 27.03 10.37
N ARG A 444 -23.09 26.76 9.65
CA ARG A 444 -23.08 26.30 8.27
C ARG A 444 -22.76 27.48 7.36
N THR A 445 -21.54 27.58 6.88
CA THR A 445 -21.18 28.57 5.87
C THR A 445 -21.42 27.96 4.49
N GLN A 446 -22.24 28.64 3.68
CA GLN A 446 -22.42 28.30 2.26
C GLN A 446 -21.23 28.85 1.47
N VAL A 447 -20.58 27.98 0.69
CA VAL A 447 -19.39 28.30 -0.09
C VAL A 447 -19.67 27.97 -1.55
N HIS A 448 -19.39 28.92 -2.45
CA HIS A 448 -19.42 28.65 -3.89
C HIS A 448 -18.25 27.75 -4.24
N GLN A 449 -18.55 26.58 -4.80
CA GLN A 449 -17.59 25.56 -5.12
C GLN A 449 -17.62 25.29 -6.64
N PRO A 450 -16.53 25.57 -7.36
CA PRO A 450 -16.39 25.18 -8.76
C PRO A 450 -16.44 23.66 -8.94
N SER A 451 -16.98 23.21 -10.08
CA SER A 451 -17.13 21.79 -10.44
C SER A 451 -15.81 21.01 -10.34
N LEU A 452 -14.71 21.57 -10.85
CA LEU A 452 -13.38 20.95 -10.75
C LEU A 452 -12.91 20.71 -9.31
N VAL A 453 -13.28 21.58 -8.36
CA VAL A 453 -12.92 21.43 -6.94
C VAL A 453 -13.73 20.32 -6.30
N LYS A 454 -15.05 20.31 -6.56
CA LYS A 454 -15.96 19.28 -6.05
C LYS A 454 -15.50 17.90 -6.49
N LEU A 455 -15.28 17.72 -7.79
CA LEU A 455 -14.86 16.43 -8.33
C LEU A 455 -13.50 15.98 -7.77
N TYR A 456 -12.55 16.91 -7.64
CA TYR A 456 -11.25 16.60 -7.03
C TYR A 456 -11.40 16.05 -5.60
N GLN A 457 -12.18 16.74 -4.75
CA GLN A 457 -12.39 16.33 -3.35
C GLN A 457 -13.08 14.96 -3.24
N GLU A 458 -14.01 14.64 -4.14
CA GLU A 458 -14.71 13.35 -4.14
C GLU A 458 -13.79 12.17 -4.52
N LYS A 459 -12.90 12.39 -5.50
CA LYS A 459 -12.18 11.31 -6.20
C LYS A 459 -10.71 11.15 -5.82
N VAL A 460 -10.06 12.13 -5.19
CA VAL A 460 -8.63 12.02 -4.82
C VAL A 460 -8.34 11.00 -3.70
N GLY A 461 -9.34 10.67 -2.88
CA GLY A 461 -9.15 9.91 -1.65
C GLY A 461 -8.86 8.41 -1.79
N GLY A 462 -8.65 7.86 -3.00
CA GLY A 462 -8.47 6.43 -3.23
C GLY A 462 -7.28 5.84 -2.46
N VAL A 463 -6.10 6.46 -2.56
CA VAL A 463 -4.88 6.00 -1.86
C VAL A 463 -5.07 6.03 -0.35
N SER A 464 -5.59 7.13 0.20
CA SER A 464 -5.85 7.25 1.64
C SER A 464 -6.86 6.20 2.16
N ARG A 465 -7.87 5.83 1.35
CA ARG A 465 -8.83 4.77 1.71
C ARG A 465 -8.15 3.40 1.76
N MET A 466 -7.29 3.09 0.79
CA MET A 466 -6.49 1.86 0.79
C MET A 466 -5.62 1.78 2.05
N ASP A 467 -4.85 2.84 2.34
CA ASP A 467 -3.97 2.88 3.52
C ASP A 467 -4.75 2.71 4.82
N GLN A 468 -5.91 3.36 4.94
CA GLN A 468 -6.79 3.21 6.11
C GLN A 468 -7.30 1.77 6.28
N ASN A 469 -7.62 1.07 5.19
CA ASN A 469 -8.06 -0.32 5.26
C ASN A 469 -6.91 -1.24 5.69
N ILE A 470 -5.74 -1.08 5.07
CA ILE A 470 -4.53 -1.86 5.37
C ILE A 470 -4.13 -1.65 6.83
N ALA A 471 -4.11 -0.41 7.32
CA ALA A 471 -3.66 -0.08 8.68
C ALA A 471 -4.49 -0.74 9.79
N LYS A 472 -5.75 -1.14 9.55
CA LYS A 472 -6.61 -1.77 10.56
C LYS A 472 -6.10 -3.14 11.01
N TYR A 473 -5.63 -3.95 10.06
CA TYR A 473 -5.32 -5.37 10.28
C TYR A 473 -3.96 -5.77 9.69
N LYS A 474 -3.05 -4.80 9.51
CA LYS A 474 -1.74 -5.00 8.90
C LYS A 474 -1.00 -6.20 9.47
N VAL A 475 -0.40 -7.02 8.61
CA VAL A 475 0.44 -8.17 8.99
C VAL A 475 1.51 -7.74 10.00
N LYS A 476 1.65 -8.49 11.09
CA LYS A 476 2.53 -8.15 12.23
C LYS A 476 3.77 -9.01 12.35
N ILE A 477 3.69 -10.28 11.95
CA ILE A 477 4.88 -11.13 11.87
C ILE A 477 5.77 -10.62 10.74
N ARG A 478 7.06 -10.48 11.03
CA ARG A 478 8.08 -10.03 10.08
C ARG A 478 9.39 -10.76 10.32
N GLY A 479 10.22 -10.84 9.29
CA GLY A 479 11.60 -11.32 9.39
C GLY A 479 12.57 -10.16 9.62
N MET A 480 13.84 -10.43 9.87
CA MET A 480 14.85 -9.36 9.94
C MET A 480 15.39 -8.95 8.56
N LYS A 481 15.19 -9.78 7.53
CA LYS A 481 15.54 -9.43 6.15
C LYS A 481 14.82 -8.14 5.74
N TRP A 482 15.53 -7.24 5.07
CA TRP A 482 15.00 -5.91 4.71
C TRP A 482 13.75 -5.99 3.84
N TYR A 483 13.66 -6.99 2.96
CA TYR A 483 12.51 -7.22 2.09
C TYR A 483 11.34 -7.96 2.73
N SER A 484 11.46 -8.42 3.99
CA SER A 484 10.37 -9.14 4.66
C SER A 484 9.12 -8.28 4.89
N SER A 485 9.26 -6.95 4.98
CA SER A 485 8.11 -6.05 5.07
C SER A 485 7.31 -5.98 3.76
N PHE A 486 7.96 -6.22 2.61
CA PHE A 486 7.29 -6.18 1.30
C PHE A 486 6.26 -7.29 1.16
N ILE A 487 6.56 -8.52 1.60
CA ILE A 487 5.57 -9.60 1.51
C ILE A 487 4.35 -9.29 2.38
N GLY A 488 4.54 -8.70 3.57
CA GLY A 488 3.44 -8.23 4.40
C GLY A 488 2.58 -7.18 3.70
N TYR A 489 3.22 -6.16 3.11
CA TYR A 489 2.52 -5.11 2.34
C TYR A 489 1.74 -5.69 1.15
N VAL A 490 2.33 -6.61 0.39
CA VAL A 490 1.70 -7.25 -0.77
C VAL A 490 0.49 -8.10 -0.35
N ILE A 491 0.61 -8.88 0.73
CA ILE A 491 -0.51 -9.65 1.29
C ILE A 491 -1.65 -8.70 1.72
N ASP A 492 -1.33 -7.64 2.43
CA ASP A 492 -2.31 -6.67 2.91
C ASP A 492 -3.03 -5.96 1.76
N ALA A 493 -2.29 -5.58 0.70
CA ALA A 493 -2.84 -4.97 -0.50
C ALA A 493 -3.74 -5.95 -1.28
N ALA A 494 -3.31 -7.21 -1.46
CA ALA A 494 -4.10 -8.25 -2.10
C ALA A 494 -5.41 -8.52 -1.34
N LEU A 495 -5.36 -8.58 0.00
CA LEU A 495 -6.56 -8.71 0.83
C LEU A 495 -7.50 -7.51 0.70
N ASN A 496 -6.97 -6.29 0.66
CA ASN A 496 -7.79 -5.10 0.41
C ASN A 496 -8.47 -5.19 -0.97
N ASN A 497 -7.73 -5.56 -2.02
CA ASN A 497 -8.27 -5.70 -3.37
C ASN A 497 -9.34 -6.80 -3.45
N ALA A 498 -9.08 -7.97 -2.89
CA ALA A 498 -10.02 -9.08 -2.83
C ALA A 498 -11.31 -8.70 -2.09
N TRP A 499 -11.19 -7.98 -0.97
CA TRP A 499 -12.34 -7.47 -0.24
C TRP A 499 -13.13 -6.40 -1.02
N GLN A 500 -12.46 -5.53 -1.79
CA GLN A 500 -13.15 -4.58 -2.67
C GLN A 500 -13.92 -5.31 -3.78
N LEU A 501 -13.33 -6.33 -4.39
CA LEU A 501 -14.01 -7.19 -5.37
C LEU A 501 -15.20 -7.91 -4.74
N HIS A 502 -15.07 -8.45 -3.54
CA HIS A 502 -16.17 -9.06 -2.81
C HIS A 502 -17.35 -8.10 -2.63
N ARG A 503 -17.09 -6.83 -2.30
CA ARG A 503 -18.14 -5.82 -2.16
C ARG A 503 -18.80 -5.41 -3.47
N ILE A 504 -18.10 -5.59 -4.58
CA ILE A 504 -18.63 -5.34 -5.93
C ILE A 504 -19.45 -6.54 -6.40
N CYS A 505 -18.99 -7.76 -6.13
CA CYS A 505 -19.61 -8.98 -6.62
C CYS A 505 -20.79 -9.44 -5.76
N SER A 506 -20.66 -9.30 -4.43
CA SER A 506 -21.62 -9.83 -3.45
C SER A 506 -22.31 -8.69 -2.70
N HIS A 507 -23.24 -8.00 -3.36
CA HIS A 507 -23.90 -6.82 -2.77
C HIS A 507 -24.78 -7.17 -1.56
N ASP A 508 -25.45 -8.33 -1.61
CA ASP A 508 -26.42 -8.74 -0.58
C ASP A 508 -25.79 -9.54 0.58
N ALA A 509 -24.54 -9.97 0.43
CA ALA A 509 -23.81 -10.78 1.41
C ALA A 509 -22.47 -10.15 1.82
N GLN A 510 -22.42 -8.81 1.92
CA GLN A 510 -21.18 -8.11 2.27
C GLN A 510 -20.71 -8.47 3.68
N VAL A 511 -19.46 -8.94 3.77
CA VAL A 511 -18.76 -9.11 5.04
C VAL A 511 -17.84 -7.92 5.29
N ASP A 512 -17.63 -7.58 6.57
CA ASP A 512 -16.61 -6.59 6.92
C ASP A 512 -15.20 -7.12 6.62
N LEU A 513 -14.22 -6.21 6.61
CA LEU A 513 -12.84 -6.54 6.27
C LEU A 513 -12.21 -7.56 7.23
N LEU A 514 -12.60 -7.57 8.52
CA LEU A 514 -12.06 -8.51 9.50
C LEU A 514 -12.60 -9.92 9.24
N ALA A 515 -13.91 -10.05 9.06
CA ALA A 515 -14.56 -11.30 8.73
C ALA A 515 -14.00 -11.90 7.43
N PHE A 516 -13.79 -11.07 6.40
CA PHE A 516 -13.14 -11.48 5.16
C PHE A 516 -11.74 -12.07 5.41
N ARG A 517 -10.88 -11.33 6.13
CA ARG A 517 -9.52 -11.77 6.45
C ARG A 517 -9.47 -13.03 7.30
N ARG A 518 -10.37 -13.13 8.29
CA ARG A 518 -10.51 -14.32 9.14
C ARG A 518 -10.84 -15.56 8.30
N TYR A 519 -11.79 -15.44 7.37
CA TYR A 519 -12.15 -16.53 6.48
C TYR A 519 -10.94 -17.04 5.68
N VAL A 520 -10.22 -16.13 5.02
CA VAL A 520 -9.03 -16.50 4.22
C VAL A 520 -7.97 -17.19 5.09
N ALA A 521 -7.65 -16.62 6.26
CA ALA A 521 -6.67 -17.20 7.18
C ALA A 521 -7.08 -18.59 7.66
N CYS A 522 -8.34 -18.79 8.07
CA CYS A 522 -8.82 -20.09 8.53
C CYS A 522 -8.71 -21.15 7.44
N VAL A 523 -9.16 -20.87 6.21
CA VAL A 523 -9.08 -21.84 5.10
C VAL A 523 -7.64 -22.27 4.82
N TYR A 524 -6.70 -21.33 4.81
CA TYR A 524 -5.29 -21.63 4.57
C TYR A 524 -4.65 -22.47 5.70
N LEU A 525 -5.08 -22.28 6.94
CA LEU A 525 -4.54 -23.02 8.09
C LEU A 525 -5.20 -24.40 8.26
N GLU A 526 -6.52 -24.50 8.05
CA GLU A 526 -7.25 -25.76 8.18
C GLU A 526 -6.87 -26.78 7.11
N SER A 527 -6.65 -26.33 5.87
CA SER A 527 -6.35 -27.22 4.74
C SER A 527 -5.07 -28.06 4.92
N ASN A 528 -4.14 -27.68 5.80
CA ASN A 528 -2.93 -28.45 6.08
C ASN A 528 -3.00 -29.29 7.38
N ALA A 529 -3.92 -28.96 8.29
CA ALA A 529 -4.10 -29.68 9.55
C ALA A 529 -4.53 -31.15 9.33
N ASP A 530 -5.16 -31.46 8.19
CA ASP A 530 -5.53 -32.83 7.84
C ASP A 530 -4.34 -33.68 7.35
N MET A 531 -3.30 -33.06 6.78
CA MET A 531 -2.11 -33.75 6.27
C MET A 531 -1.04 -34.01 7.34
N SER A 532 -0.90 -33.10 8.32
CA SER A 532 0.05 -33.25 9.45
C SER A 532 -0.32 -34.38 10.42
N SER A 533 -1.54 -34.91 10.31
CA SER A 533 -2.16 -35.88 11.22
C SER A 533 -1.63 -37.33 11.12
N GLN A 534 -0.60 -37.60 10.31
CA GLN A 534 0.08 -38.91 10.29
C GLN A 534 1.01 -39.15 11.50
N GLY A 535 1.24 -38.15 12.36
CA GLY A 535 1.98 -38.28 13.61
C GLY A 535 1.08 -38.28 14.86
N ARG A 536 1.31 -39.24 15.77
CA ARG A 536 0.66 -39.49 17.09
C ARG A 536 -0.35 -38.43 17.60
N ARG A 537 -1.59 -38.89 17.75
CA ARG A 537 -2.75 -38.19 18.33
C ARG A 537 -2.46 -37.63 19.73
N SER A 538 -2.39 -36.30 19.84
CA SER A 538 -2.89 -35.62 21.04
C SER A 538 -4.34 -35.19 20.77
N ARG A 539 -5.12 -35.10 21.84
CA ARG A 539 -6.58 -34.98 21.89
C ARG A 539 -7.05 -33.74 21.09
N ARG A 540 -7.64 -33.94 19.89
CA ARG A 540 -8.31 -32.86 19.11
C ARG A 540 -9.37 -32.21 20.01
N LEU A 541 -9.23 -30.93 20.31
CA LEU A 541 -10.32 -30.08 20.78
C LEU A 541 -11.26 -29.81 19.60
N GLU A 542 -12.56 -29.89 19.86
CA GLU A 542 -13.61 -29.87 18.83
C GLU A 542 -13.76 -28.45 18.23
N THR A 543 -13.64 -28.34 16.91
CA THR A 543 -13.72 -27.08 16.16
C THR A 543 -15.11 -26.44 16.21
N GLU A 544 -15.20 -25.10 16.20
CA GLU A 544 -16.48 -24.37 16.22
C GLU A 544 -17.42 -24.74 15.05
N SER A 545 -16.86 -25.13 13.91
CA SER A 545 -17.60 -25.63 12.74
C SER A 545 -18.38 -26.93 13.00
N ARG A 546 -18.10 -27.65 14.10
CA ARG A 546 -18.94 -28.76 14.56
C ARG A 546 -20.34 -28.30 14.95
N PHE A 547 -20.47 -27.08 15.48
CA PHE A 547 -21.68 -26.59 16.14
C PHE A 547 -22.55 -25.69 15.27
N ASP A 548 -22.12 -25.38 14.04
CA ASP A 548 -22.85 -24.46 13.16
C ASP A 548 -24.10 -25.07 12.52
N MET A 549 -24.32 -26.39 12.66
CA MET A 549 -25.45 -27.14 12.10
C MET A 549 -25.63 -26.99 10.57
N ILE A 550 -24.63 -26.45 9.86
CA ILE A 550 -24.70 -26.18 8.41
C ILE A 550 -23.86 -27.23 7.67
N GLY A 551 -24.45 -27.95 6.71
CA GLY A 551 -23.71 -28.86 5.83
C GLY A 551 -23.18 -30.14 6.50
N HIS A 552 -23.72 -30.53 7.65
CA HIS A 552 -23.40 -31.82 8.29
C HIS A 552 -24.32 -32.90 7.73
N TRP A 553 -23.76 -33.87 7.00
CA TRP A 553 -24.49 -35.02 6.45
C TRP A 553 -23.94 -36.34 6.97
N ILE A 554 -24.82 -37.30 7.22
CA ILE A 554 -24.40 -38.66 7.57
C ILE A 554 -24.14 -39.42 6.28
N VAL A 555 -22.90 -39.86 6.10
CA VAL A 555 -22.50 -40.70 4.97
C VAL A 555 -21.99 -42.05 5.47
N HIS A 556 -22.23 -43.08 4.67
CA HIS A 556 -21.65 -44.40 4.90
C HIS A 556 -20.16 -44.42 4.52
N GLN A 557 -19.39 -45.22 5.26
CA GLN A 557 -17.97 -45.45 5.01
C GLN A 557 -17.70 -46.95 5.08
N ASP A 558 -16.79 -47.43 4.22
CA ASP A 558 -16.47 -48.87 4.12
C ASP A 558 -15.70 -49.38 5.34
N LYS A 559 -14.90 -48.52 5.96
CA LYS A 559 -14.11 -48.85 7.15
C LYS A 559 -14.89 -48.51 8.42
N ARG A 560 -14.96 -49.47 9.35
CA ARG A 560 -15.53 -49.22 10.69
C ARG A 560 -14.63 -48.25 11.47
N THR A 561 -15.19 -47.15 11.96
CA THR A 561 -14.50 -46.25 12.90
C THR A 561 -15.26 -46.20 14.23
N ARG A 562 -14.73 -45.52 15.25
CA ARG A 562 -15.42 -45.34 16.53
C ARG A 562 -16.28 -44.08 16.48
N CYS A 563 -17.49 -44.17 17.03
CA CYS A 563 -18.36 -43.02 17.22
C CYS A 563 -17.68 -41.99 18.12
N ALA A 564 -17.68 -40.74 17.70
CA ALA A 564 -17.07 -39.65 18.45
C ALA A 564 -17.80 -39.35 19.78
N LEU A 565 -19.10 -39.66 19.88
CA LEU A 565 -19.91 -39.45 21.08
C LEU A 565 -19.88 -40.67 22.03
N CYS A 566 -20.27 -41.86 21.54
CA CYS A 566 -20.45 -43.05 22.40
C CYS A 566 -19.29 -44.07 22.30
N HIS A 567 -18.27 -43.80 21.50
CA HIS A 567 -17.05 -44.61 21.32
C HIS A 567 -17.23 -46.06 20.83
N SER A 568 -18.47 -46.46 20.51
CA SER A 568 -18.81 -47.75 19.89
C SER A 568 -18.51 -47.75 18.39
N GLN A 569 -18.35 -48.93 17.79
CA GLN A 569 -18.05 -49.04 16.35
C GLN A 569 -19.22 -48.55 15.48
N THR A 570 -18.90 -47.82 14.40
CA THR A 570 -19.87 -47.29 13.44
C THR A 570 -19.35 -47.36 12.00
N ASN A 571 -20.27 -47.52 11.05
CA ASN A 571 -20.03 -47.47 9.61
C ASN A 571 -20.52 -46.15 8.99
N THR A 572 -20.90 -45.19 9.83
CA THR A 572 -21.39 -43.88 9.41
C THR A 572 -20.47 -42.78 9.96
N ARG A 573 -20.26 -41.74 9.16
CA ARG A 573 -19.49 -40.54 9.54
C ARG A 573 -20.23 -39.27 9.15
N CYS A 574 -19.93 -38.18 9.85
CA CYS A 574 -20.30 -36.85 9.37
C CYS A 574 -19.36 -36.45 8.22
N GLU A 575 -19.92 -36.07 7.08
CA GLU A 575 -19.18 -35.63 5.89
C GLU A 575 -18.34 -34.37 6.15
N LYS A 576 -18.91 -33.39 6.86
CA LYS A 576 -18.21 -32.15 7.18
C LYS A 576 -17.14 -32.32 8.25
N CYS A 577 -17.44 -33.04 9.34
CA CYS A 577 -16.47 -33.24 10.43
C CYS A 577 -15.46 -34.37 10.18
N GLN A 578 -15.70 -35.24 9.19
CA GLN A 578 -14.90 -36.45 8.92
C GLN A 578 -14.71 -37.35 10.17
N LYS A 579 -15.72 -37.38 11.06
CA LYS A 579 -15.73 -38.20 12.28
C LYS A 579 -16.80 -39.28 12.18
N GLY A 580 -16.46 -40.49 12.63
CA GLY A 580 -17.43 -41.57 12.80
C GLY A 580 -18.49 -41.13 13.81
N VAL A 581 -19.76 -41.14 13.43
CA VAL A 581 -20.88 -40.76 14.30
C VAL A 581 -22.08 -41.62 13.91
N HIS A 582 -22.70 -42.31 14.88
CA HIS A 582 -23.96 -43.03 14.62
C HIS A 582 -25.08 -42.05 14.28
N ALA A 583 -26.05 -42.50 13.49
CA ALA A 583 -27.27 -41.72 13.23
C ALA A 583 -27.96 -41.21 14.52
N LYS A 584 -28.06 -42.07 15.54
CA LYS A 584 -28.62 -41.69 16.85
C LYS A 584 -27.77 -40.68 17.63
N CYS A 585 -26.46 -40.66 17.44
CA CYS A 585 -25.53 -39.78 18.13
C CYS A 585 -25.30 -38.47 17.38
N PHE A 586 -25.85 -38.34 16.16
CA PHE A 586 -25.51 -37.27 15.24
C PHE A 586 -25.94 -35.90 15.75
N ARG A 587 -27.19 -35.77 16.18
CA ARG A 587 -27.72 -34.49 16.66
C ARG A 587 -26.96 -34.02 17.91
N GLU A 588 -26.81 -34.89 18.89
CA GLU A 588 -26.14 -34.59 20.16
C GLU A 588 -24.64 -34.30 19.99
N TYR A 589 -24.00 -34.87 18.98
CA TYR A 589 -22.60 -34.57 18.67
C TYR A 589 -22.38 -33.19 18.00
N HIS A 590 -23.41 -32.58 17.38
CA HIS A 590 -23.29 -31.31 16.66
C HIS A 590 -24.02 -30.14 17.34
N ILE A 591 -24.60 -30.36 18.52
CA ILE A 591 -25.21 -29.31 19.35
C ILE A 591 -24.40 -29.15 20.65
N ARG A 592 -24.44 -27.97 21.26
CA ARG A 592 -23.84 -27.72 22.57
C ARG A 592 -24.69 -28.23 23.71
#